data_AF-A0A8J7NNQ2-F1
#
_entry.id   AF-A0A8J7NNQ2-F1
#
_cell.length_a   1.000
_cell.length_b   1.000
_cell.length_c   1.000
_cell.angle_alpha   90.00
_cell.angle_beta   90.00
_cell.angle_gamma   90.00
#
_symmetry.space_group_name_H-M   'P 1'
#
loop_
_entity.id
_entity.type
_entity.pdbx_description
1 polymer ?
#
loop_
_entity_poly.entity_id
_entity_poly.type
_entity_poly.pdbx_seq_one_letter_code
_entity_poly.pdbx_strand_id
1 'polypeptide(L)'
;VPPIAVLGSGGGLRAMVALMGTLTELGAQNLLDTIMYLCGVSGSTWCLTSLYRNQTWSSELEKAEKEMVQRLTTGSFDCLKALARIMEAEKDENFSITDIFASTVVHDMVKQVSSPSCLGF
;
A
#
# COMPACT_ATOMS: atom_id res chain seq x y z
N VAL A 1 -19.97 -13.40 17.85
CA VAL A 1 -18.55 -13.34 17.46
C VAL A 1 -17.99 -12.01 17.96
N PRO A 2 -16.85 -11.97 18.68
CA PRO A 2 -16.27 -10.71 19.15
C PRO A 2 -15.72 -9.87 17.98
N PRO A 3 -15.88 -8.54 17.97
CA PRO A 3 -15.27 -7.69 16.96
C PRO A 3 -13.76 -7.55 17.23
N ILE A 4 -12.93 -8.03 16.30
CA ILE A 4 -11.46 -7.95 16.36
C ILE A 4 -10.97 -6.91 15.35
N ALA A 5 -10.09 -6.02 15.80
CA ALA A 5 -9.48 -5.00 14.95
C ALA A 5 -7.95 -5.12 14.97
N VAL A 6 -7.33 -5.00 13.80
CA VAL A 6 -5.87 -4.89 13.62
C VAL A 6 -5.54 -3.47 13.15
N LEU A 7 -4.60 -2.82 13.85
CA LEU A 7 -4.25 -1.42 13.64
C LEU A 7 -2.78 -1.30 13.22
N GLY A 8 -2.55 -0.93 11.97
CA GLY A 8 -1.23 -0.65 11.40
C GLY A 8 -0.77 0.78 11.70
N SER A 9 0.42 0.92 12.27
CA SER A 9 1.02 2.23 12.59
C SER A 9 1.68 2.91 11.38
N GLY A 10 2.04 4.19 11.55
CA GLY A 10 2.85 4.90 10.56
C GLY A 10 4.33 4.52 10.61
N GLY A 11 5.05 4.78 9.51
CA GLY A 11 6.49 4.49 9.44
C GLY A 11 7.03 4.22 8.04
N GLY A 12 6.37 4.74 7.01
CA GLY A 12 6.75 4.55 5.61
C GLY A 12 6.90 3.07 5.23
N LEU A 13 7.92 2.75 4.44
CA LEU A 13 8.14 1.41 3.90
C LEU A 13 8.30 0.35 5.00
N ARG A 14 8.90 0.71 6.16
CA ARG A 14 9.03 -0.20 7.30
C ARG A 14 7.65 -0.66 7.81
N ALA A 15 6.71 0.27 7.97
CA ALA A 15 5.37 -0.06 8.43
C ALA A 15 4.58 -0.88 7.40
N MET A 16 4.80 -0.62 6.11
CA MET A 16 4.22 -1.40 5.02
C MET A 16 4.67 -2.87 5.08
N VAL A 17 5.99 -3.10 5.14
CA VAL A 17 6.57 -4.47 5.20
C VAL A 17 6.17 -5.18 6.49
N ALA A 18 6.23 -4.49 7.64
CA ALA A 18 5.83 -5.06 8.93
C ALA A 18 4.35 -5.48 8.95
N LEU A 19 3.45 -4.66 8.38
CA LEU A 19 2.04 -5.02 8.31
C LEU A 19 1.80 -6.22 7.39
N MET A 20 2.48 -6.29 6.23
CA MET A 20 2.37 -7.46 5.34
C MET A 20 2.78 -8.74 6.08
N GLY A 21 3.96 -8.76 6.71
CA GLY A 21 4.42 -9.94 7.46
C GLY A 21 3.50 -10.31 8.63
N THR A 22 2.93 -9.31 9.32
CA THR A 22 1.96 -9.55 10.39
C THR A 22 0.69 -10.22 9.86
N LEU A 23 0.17 -9.76 8.72
CA LEU A 23 -1.00 -10.36 8.09
C LEU A 23 -0.69 -11.78 7.61
N THR A 24 0.48 -12.00 6.98
CA THR A 24 0.91 -13.36 6.56
C THR A 24 0.88 -14.32 7.75
N GLU A 25 1.49 -13.94 8.87
CA GLU A 25 1.52 -14.79 10.06
C GLU A 25 0.11 -15.02 10.63
N LEU A 26 -0.74 -14.00 10.67
CA LEU A 26 -2.15 -14.16 11.06
C LEU A 26 -2.89 -15.13 10.13
N GLY A 27 -2.58 -15.12 8.83
CA GLY A 27 -3.08 -16.09 7.86
C GLY A 27 -2.60 -17.51 8.17
N ALA A 28 -1.30 -17.69 8.39
CA ALA A 28 -0.70 -18.98 8.73
C ALA A 28 -1.28 -19.60 10.03
N GLN A 29 -1.67 -18.75 10.98
CA GLN A 29 -2.31 -19.18 12.23
C GLN A 29 -3.84 -19.33 12.14
N ASN A 30 -4.45 -19.16 10.95
CA ASN A 30 -5.91 -19.16 10.74
C ASN A 30 -6.66 -18.10 11.57
N LEU A 31 -5.98 -16.97 11.87
CA LEU A 31 -6.55 -15.85 12.61
C LEU A 31 -7.03 -14.72 11.70
N LEU A 32 -6.63 -14.70 10.43
CA LEU A 32 -6.98 -13.63 9.49
C LEU A 32 -8.50 -13.48 9.31
N ASP A 33 -9.23 -14.57 9.18
CA ASP A 33 -10.70 -14.57 9.01
C ASP A 33 -11.46 -14.11 10.26
N THR A 34 -10.78 -14.00 11.40
CA THR A 34 -11.39 -13.49 12.65
C THR A 34 -11.40 -11.96 12.72
N ILE A 35 -10.63 -11.29 11.87
CA ILE A 35 -10.47 -9.84 11.86
C ILE A 35 -11.70 -9.19 11.22
N MET A 36 -12.38 -8.34 11.98
CA MET A 36 -13.52 -7.56 11.50
C MET A 36 -13.08 -6.22 10.89
N TYR A 37 -12.05 -5.59 11.47
CA TYR A 37 -11.51 -4.33 10.98
C TYR A 37 -10.01 -4.39 10.80
N LEU A 38 -9.55 -4.03 9.60
CA LEU A 38 -8.15 -3.83 9.30
C LEU A 38 -7.93 -2.36 8.96
N CYS A 39 -7.22 -1.65 9.82
CA CYS A 39 -6.98 -0.22 9.68
C CYS A 39 -5.48 0.06 9.64
N GLY A 40 -5.10 1.20 9.05
CA GLY A 40 -3.72 1.61 8.99
C GLY A 40 -3.58 3.11 8.76
N VAL A 41 -2.45 3.68 9.15
CA VAL A 41 -2.10 5.08 8.88
C VAL A 41 -0.73 5.17 8.21
N SER A 42 -0.50 6.22 7.42
CA SER A 42 0.77 6.47 6.72
C SER A 42 1.29 5.21 6.00
N GLY A 43 2.50 4.72 6.30
CA GLY A 43 3.09 3.56 5.62
C GLY A 43 2.24 2.29 5.61
N SER A 44 1.46 2.02 6.66
CA SER A 44 0.53 0.88 6.66
C SER A 44 -0.57 1.02 5.61
N THR A 45 -0.99 2.24 5.24
CA THR A 45 -1.97 2.41 4.16
C THR A 45 -1.41 1.97 2.81
N TRP A 46 -0.09 2.05 2.60
CA TRP A 46 0.52 1.56 1.37
C TRP A 46 0.36 0.04 1.22
N CYS A 47 0.50 -0.70 2.33
CA CYS A 47 0.25 -2.15 2.34
C CYS A 47 -1.24 -2.45 2.08
N LEU A 48 -2.15 -1.77 2.77
CA LEU A 48 -3.59 -1.95 2.59
C LEU A 48 -4.03 -1.62 1.16
N THR A 49 -3.57 -0.50 0.61
CA THR A 49 -3.84 -0.11 -0.78
C THR A 49 -3.25 -1.11 -1.77
N SER A 50 -2.07 -1.71 -1.51
CA SER A 50 -1.53 -2.77 -2.36
C SER A 50 -2.40 -4.04 -2.32
N LEU A 51 -2.84 -4.47 -1.13
CA LEU A 51 -3.62 -5.68 -0.91
C LEU A 51 -5.03 -5.56 -1.51
N TYR A 52 -5.74 -4.47 -1.21
CA TYR A 52 -7.13 -4.27 -1.63
C TYR A 52 -7.33 -4.10 -3.15
N ARG A 53 -6.26 -4.04 -3.93
CA ARG A 53 -6.35 -4.11 -5.41
C ARG A 53 -6.77 -5.48 -5.90
N ASN A 54 -6.49 -6.54 -5.14
CA ASN A 54 -6.95 -7.89 -5.43
C ASN A 54 -8.11 -8.23 -4.49
N GLN A 55 -9.30 -8.53 -5.02
CA GLN A 55 -10.46 -8.87 -4.19
C GLN A 55 -10.26 -10.18 -3.39
N THR A 56 -9.40 -11.08 -3.86
CA THR A 56 -9.10 -12.37 -3.21
C THR A 56 -7.78 -12.37 -2.44
N TRP A 57 -7.24 -11.18 -2.12
CA TRP A 57 -5.93 -11.04 -1.47
C TRP A 57 -5.79 -11.86 -0.18
N SER A 58 -6.85 -11.95 0.63
CA SER A 58 -6.80 -12.63 1.94
C SER A 58 -6.63 -14.15 1.79
N SER A 59 -7.20 -14.74 0.74
CA SER A 59 -7.00 -16.16 0.39
C SER A 59 -5.69 -16.44 -0.35
N GLU A 60 -5.05 -15.40 -0.90
CA GLU A 60 -3.80 -15.50 -1.68
C GLU A 60 -2.65 -14.76 -0.99
N LEU A 61 -2.65 -14.68 0.34
CA LEU A 61 -1.79 -13.76 1.07
C LEU A 61 -0.29 -14.02 0.87
N GLU A 62 0.14 -15.29 0.87
CA GLU A 62 1.53 -15.65 0.58
C GLU A 62 1.98 -15.21 -0.82
N LYS A 63 1.07 -15.30 -1.81
CA LYS A 63 1.35 -14.85 -3.17
C LYS A 63 1.46 -13.32 -3.20
N ALA A 64 0.56 -12.61 -2.54
CA ALA A 64 0.60 -11.16 -2.42
C ALA A 64 1.88 -10.66 -1.73
N GLU A 65 2.35 -11.36 -0.69
CA GLU A 65 3.63 -11.09 -0.04
C GLU A 65 4.80 -11.30 -1.00
N LYS A 66 4.86 -12.44 -1.69
CA LYS A 66 5.93 -12.75 -2.67
C LYS A 66 5.99 -11.70 -3.78
N GLU A 67 4.85 -11.31 -4.34
CA GLU A 67 4.76 -10.26 -5.34
C GLU A 67 5.21 -8.90 -4.80
N MET A 68 4.86 -8.57 -3.55
CA MET A 68 5.30 -7.35 -2.88
C MET A 68 6.82 -7.35 -2.67
N VAL A 69 7.39 -8.43 -2.13
CA VAL A 69 8.84 -8.58 -1.94
C VAL A 69 9.58 -8.47 -3.28
N GLN A 70 9.12 -9.19 -4.31
CA GLN A 70 9.71 -9.13 -5.65
C GLN A 70 9.69 -7.70 -6.20
N ARG A 71 8.54 -7.01 -6.10
CA ARG A 71 8.39 -5.62 -6.56
C ARG A 71 9.32 -4.66 -5.82
N LEU A 72 9.42 -4.77 -4.49
CA LEU A 72 10.25 -3.87 -3.69
C LEU A 72 11.75 -4.10 -3.89
N THR A 73 12.15 -5.33 -4.23
CA THR A 73 13.57 -5.69 -4.42
C THR A 73 14.06 -5.48 -5.85
N THR A 74 13.20 -5.69 -6.86
CA THR A 74 13.59 -5.61 -8.27
C THR A 74 13.04 -4.37 -8.99
N GLY A 75 12.04 -3.71 -8.42
CA GLY A 75 11.42 -2.52 -9.01
C GLY A 75 12.36 -1.33 -9.04
N SER A 76 12.36 -0.61 -10.17
CA SER A 76 13.09 0.64 -10.33
C SER A 76 12.16 1.84 -10.28
N PHE A 77 12.71 3.02 -9.98
CA PHE A 77 11.99 4.27 -10.10
C PHE A 77 11.81 4.65 -11.57
N ASP A 78 10.56 4.79 -12.00
CA ASP A 78 10.23 5.32 -13.33
C ASP A 78 10.01 6.84 -13.25
N CYS A 79 11.04 7.59 -13.60
CA CYS A 79 11.04 9.05 -13.57
C CYS A 79 10.05 9.66 -14.58
N LEU A 80 9.94 9.08 -15.78
CA LEU A 80 9.01 9.57 -16.80
C LEU A 80 7.57 9.42 -16.34
N LYS A 81 7.27 8.29 -15.68
CA LYS A 81 5.96 8.04 -15.10
C LYS A 81 5.65 8.93 -13.90
N ALA A 82 6.64 9.24 -13.06
CA ALA A 82 6.51 10.20 -11.99
C ALA A 82 6.21 11.61 -12.53
N LEU A 83 6.95 12.06 -13.54
CA LEU A 83 6.75 13.35 -14.18
C LEU A 83 5.37 13.45 -14.84
N ALA A 84 4.96 12.43 -15.61
CA ALA A 84 3.65 12.39 -16.25
C ALA A 84 2.49 12.53 -15.24
N ARG A 85 2.64 11.97 -14.04
CA ARG A 85 1.65 12.11 -12.96
C ARG A 85 1.61 13.49 -12.35
N ILE A 86 2.77 14.12 -12.15
CA ILE A 86 2.83 15.49 -11.66
C ILE A 86 2.16 16.42 -12.67
N MET A 87 2.44 16.26 -13.97
CA MET A 87 1.79 17.03 -15.04
C MET A 87 0.28 16.80 -15.12
N GLU A 88 -0.19 15.59 -14.77
CA GLU A 88 -1.63 15.31 -14.73
C GLU A 88 -2.27 15.93 -13.48
N ALA A 89 -1.63 15.80 -12.31
CA ALA A 89 -2.12 16.36 -11.06
C ALA A 89 -2.12 17.89 -11.06
N GLU A 90 -1.18 18.54 -11.75
CA GLU A 90 -1.12 20.00 -11.93
C GLU A 90 -2.42 20.59 -12.50
N LYS A 91 -3.16 19.81 -13.29
CA LYS A 91 -4.42 20.25 -13.90
C LYS A 91 -5.56 20.38 -12.88
N ASP A 92 -5.43 19.79 -11.69
CA ASP A 92 -6.41 19.89 -10.63
C ASP A 92 -6.24 21.22 -9.86
N GLU A 93 -7.34 21.90 -9.56
CA GLU A 93 -7.32 23.16 -8.80
C GLU A 93 -6.76 22.99 -7.37
N ASN A 94 -6.75 21.75 -6.85
CA ASN A 94 -6.24 21.40 -5.52
C ASN A 94 -4.82 20.81 -5.54
N PHE A 95 -4.10 20.94 -6.66
CA PHE A 95 -2.72 20.48 -6.77
C PHE A 95 -1.87 20.97 -5.60
N SER A 96 -1.13 20.06 -4.96
CA SER A 96 -0.30 20.38 -3.82
C SER A 96 0.98 19.56 -3.74
N ILE A 97 1.78 19.82 -2.71
CA ILE A 97 3.00 19.05 -2.43
C ILE A 97 2.69 17.57 -2.18
N THR A 98 1.47 17.21 -1.75
CA THR A 98 1.10 15.81 -1.55
C THR A 98 1.05 15.04 -2.87
N ASP A 99 0.69 15.67 -3.98
CA ASP A 99 0.70 15.07 -5.32
C ASP A 99 2.13 14.79 -5.79
N ILE A 100 3.04 15.73 -5.53
CA ILE A 100 4.47 15.56 -5.82
C ILE A 100 5.03 14.43 -4.95
N PHE A 101 4.73 14.43 -3.65
CA PHE A 101 5.18 13.39 -2.71
C PHE A 101 4.66 12.00 -3.11
N ALA A 102 3.38 11.89 -3.49
CA ALA A 102 2.79 10.64 -3.96
C ALA A 102 3.43 10.15 -5.26
N SER A 103 3.66 11.06 -6.21
CA SER A 103 4.21 10.74 -7.53
C SER A 103 5.71 10.42 -7.49
N THR A 104 6.43 10.88 -6.47
CA THR A 104 7.88 10.68 -6.32
C THR A 104 8.20 9.71 -5.19
N VAL A 105 8.10 10.14 -3.93
CA VAL A 105 8.53 9.37 -2.75
C VAL A 105 7.73 8.09 -2.59
N VAL A 106 6.39 8.14 -2.68
CA VAL A 106 5.57 6.93 -2.54
C VAL A 106 5.78 5.99 -3.72
N HIS A 107 5.83 6.53 -4.95
CA HIS A 107 6.15 5.73 -6.15
C HIS A 107 7.52 5.06 -6.05
N ASP A 108 8.52 5.75 -5.53
CA ASP A 108 9.86 5.20 -5.33
C ASP A 108 9.90 4.15 -4.22
N MET A 109 9.25 4.41 -3.09
CA MET A 109 9.27 3.49 -1.94
C MET A 109 8.45 2.23 -2.20
N VAL A 110 7.26 2.38 -2.78
CA VAL A 110 6.33 1.29 -3.02
C VAL A 110 6.64 0.62 -4.36
N LYS A 111 7.32 1.27 -5.31
CA LYS A 111 7.51 0.75 -6.68
C LYS A 111 6.19 0.32 -7.34
N GLN A 112 5.07 0.91 -6.91
CA GLN A 112 3.73 0.59 -7.35
C GLN A 112 2.98 1.88 -7.71
N VAL A 113 2.17 1.76 -8.74
CA VAL A 113 1.48 2.88 -9.37
C VAL A 113 0.03 2.85 -8.90
N SER A 114 -0.31 3.69 -7.93
CA SER A 114 -1.71 3.91 -7.48
C SER A 114 -2.46 4.81 -8.46
N SER A 115 -3.70 4.49 -8.83
CA SER A 115 -4.50 5.38 -9.70
C SER A 115 -4.72 6.75 -9.03
N PRO A 116 -4.85 7.85 -9.80
CA PRO A 116 -5.06 9.20 -9.26
C PRO A 116 -6.25 9.28 -8.30
N SER A 117 -7.33 8.54 -8.58
CA SER A 117 -8.53 8.45 -7.75
C SER A 117 -8.33 7.79 -6.38
N CYS A 118 -7.20 7.13 -6.14
CA CYS A 118 -6.87 6.47 -4.87
C CYS A 118 -5.86 7.25 -4.02
N LEU A 119 -5.46 8.45 -4.46
CA LEU A 119 -4.48 9.29 -3.76
C LEU A 119 -5.12 10.43 -2.94
N GLY A 120 -6.45 10.44 -2.82
CA GLY A 120 -7.16 11.38 -1.97
C GLY A 120 -6.76 11.20 -0.51
N PHE A 121 -5.87 12.08 -0.04
CA PHE A 121 -5.72 12.46 1.36
C PHE A 121 -6.52 13.73 1.61
#